data_AF-A0A8T4FE43-F1
#
_entry.id   AF-A0A8T4FE43-F1
#
_cell.length_a   1.000
_cell.length_b   1.000
_cell.length_c   1.000
_cell.angle_alpha   90.00
_cell.angle_beta   90.00
_cell.angle_gamma   90.00
#
_symmetry.space_group_name_H-M   'P 1'
#
loop_
_entity.id
_entity.type
_entity.pdbx_description
1 polymer ?
#
loop_
_entity_poly.entity_id
_entity_poly.type
_entity_poly.pdbx_seq_one_letter_code
_entity_poly.pdbx_strand_id
1 'polypeptide(L)' 'MRLNAGLVPPRVDASVKAGLLKLVAYARRVGGWSTRRSAATLGLDHVRVLRWQARAVVGRLDDARPGPEIALHALLP' A
#
# COMPACT_ATOMS: atom_id res chain seq x y z
N MET A 1 -21.87 -3.13 5.12
CA MET A 1 -20.57 -2.44 5.25
C MET A 1 -19.51 -3.51 5.46
N ARG A 2 -18.79 -3.92 4.41
CA ARG A 2 -17.76 -4.98 4.50
C ARG A 2 -16.52 -4.36 5.16
N LEU A 3 -15.89 -5.07 6.10
CA LEU A 3 -14.60 -4.68 6.68
C LEU A 3 -13.53 -4.71 5.57
N ASN A 4 -13.37 -3.59 4.86
CA ASN A 4 -12.57 -3.47 3.63
C ASN A 4 -11.05 -3.48 3.84
N ALA A 5 -10.55 -3.89 5.02
CA ALA A 5 -9.15 -4.22 5.16
C ALA A 5 -8.99 -5.64 4.61
N GLY A 6 -8.65 -5.77 3.32
CA GLY A 6 -8.29 -7.07 2.75
C GLY A 6 -7.20 -7.78 3.57
N LEU A 7 -6.79 -8.99 3.17
CA LEU A 7 -5.87 -9.85 3.94
C LEU A 7 -4.56 -9.16 4.37
N VAL A 8 -4.15 -8.10 3.66
CA VAL A 8 -2.98 -7.29 4.03
C VAL A 8 -3.41 -6.04 4.81
N PRO A 9 -2.92 -5.86 6.05
CA PRO A 9 -3.23 -4.71 6.90
C PRO A 9 -3.01 -3.35 6.21
N PRO A 10 -3.73 -2.29 6.62
CA PRO A 10 -3.58 -0.95 6.05
C PRO A 10 -2.16 -0.37 6.12
N ARG A 11 -1.47 -0.58 7.25
CA ARG A 11 -0.09 -0.15 7.48
C ARG A 11 0.79 -1.38 7.61
N VAL A 12 1.76 -1.49 6.72
CA VAL A 12 2.80 -2.52 6.73
C VAL A 12 4.13 -1.84 6.45
N ASP A 13 5.21 -2.48 6.89
CA ASP A 13 6.57 -1.99 6.70
C ASP A 13 6.92 -1.77 5.23
N ALA A 14 7.84 -0.84 4.95
CA ALA A 14 8.29 -0.55 3.58
C ALA A 14 8.86 -1.79 2.88
N SER A 15 9.56 -2.68 3.59
CA SER A 15 10.09 -3.93 3.03
C SER A 15 8.97 -4.85 2.52
N VAL A 16 7.86 -4.94 3.27
CA VAL A 16 6.67 -5.71 2.90
C VAL A 16 6.03 -5.11 1.65
N LYS A 17 5.88 -3.79 1.59
CA LYS A 17 5.35 -3.10 0.39
C LYS A 17 6.21 -3.37 -0.82
N ALA A 18 7.54 -3.27 -0.68
CA ALA A 18 8.47 -3.55 -1.76
C ALA A 18 8.36 -5.01 -2.24
N GLY A 19 8.24 -5.98 -1.33
CA GLY A 19 8.01 -7.38 -1.66
C GLY A 19 6.70 -7.60 -2.44
N LEU A 20 5.61 -7.01 -1.99
CA LEU A 20 4.31 -7.10 -2.67
C LEU A 20 4.35 -6.46 -4.07
N LEU A 21 5.02 -5.32 -4.23
CA LEU A 21 5.22 -4.70 -5.54
C LEU A 21 6.06 -5.57 -6.48
N LYS A 22 7.09 -6.25 -5.96
CA LYS A 22 7.88 -7.23 -6.73
C LYS A 22 7.03 -8.41 -7.21
N LEU A 23 6.15 -8.94 -6.36
CA LEU A 23 5.21 -10.01 -6.76
C LEU A 23 4.24 -9.55 -7.86
N VAL A 24 3.69 -8.34 -7.74
CA VAL A 24 2.82 -7.76 -8.78
C VAL A 24 3.58 -7.57 -10.09
N ALA A 25 4.82 -7.04 -10.03
CA ALA A 25 5.67 -6.88 -11.21
C ALA A 25 6.02 -8.23 -11.85
N TYR A 26 6.30 -9.25 -11.04
CA TYR A 26 6.56 -10.61 -11.49
C TYR A 26 5.34 -11.22 -12.18
N ALA A 27 4.16 -11.13 -11.58
CA ALA A 27 2.91 -11.65 -12.15
C ALA A 27 2.57 -10.99 -13.49
N ARG A 28 2.83 -9.68 -13.63
CA ARG A 28 2.71 -8.98 -14.91
C ARG A 28 3.72 -9.49 -15.94
N ARG A 29 4.99 -9.60 -15.57
CA ARG A 29 6.09 -9.97 -16.47
C ARG A 29 6.01 -11.43 -16.95
N VAL A 30 5.74 -12.36 -16.03
CA VAL A 30 5.80 -13.80 -16.29
C VAL A 30 4.42 -14.38 -16.59
N GLY A 31 3.40 -13.94 -15.84
CA GLY A 31 2.03 -14.44 -16.00
C GLY A 31 1.18 -13.65 -16.98
N GLY A 32 1.62 -12.48 -17.45
CA GLY A 32 0.82 -11.57 -18.28
C GLY A 32 -0.38 -10.98 -17.53
N TRP A 33 -0.37 -10.99 -16.19
CA TRP A 33 -1.52 -10.54 -15.40
C TRP A 33 -1.61 -9.02 -15.34
N SER A 34 -2.84 -8.51 -15.28
CA SER A 34 -3.07 -7.11 -14.96
C SER A 34 -2.75 -6.81 -13.49
N THR A 35 -2.43 -5.54 -13.19
CA THR A 35 -2.23 -5.07 -11.80
C THR A 35 -3.46 -5.35 -10.93
N ARG A 36 -4.67 -5.16 -11.48
CA ARG A 36 -5.93 -5.40 -10.78
C ARG A 36 -6.10 -6.86 -10.38
N ARG A 37 -5.82 -7.80 -11.30
CA ARG A 37 -5.87 -9.24 -11.02
C ARG A 37 -4.86 -9.62 -9.95
N SER A 38 -3.60 -9.18 -10.11
CA SER A 38 -2.53 -9.46 -9.16
C SER A 38 -2.85 -8.95 -7.75
N ALA A 39 -3.39 -7.73 -7.64
CA ALA A 39 -3.82 -7.15 -6.37
C ALA A 39 -4.94 -7.97 -5.71
N ALA A 40 -5.97 -8.34 -6.48
CA ALA A 40 -7.08 -9.15 -5.98
C ALA A 40 -6.60 -10.51 -5.44
N THR A 41 -5.69 -11.19 -6.15
CA THR A 41 -5.10 -12.47 -5.71
C THR A 41 -4.33 -12.33 -4.40
N LEU A 42 -3.64 -11.20 -4.19
CA LEU A 42 -2.90 -10.90 -2.96
C LEU A 42 -3.80 -10.38 -1.82
N GLY A 43 -5.12 -10.24 -2.05
CA GLY A 43 -6.03 -9.62 -1.08
C GLY A 43 -5.74 -8.13 -0.86
N LEU A 44 -5.17 -7.46 -1.86
CA LEU A 44 -4.82 -6.04 -1.86
C LEU A 44 -5.87 -5.22 -2.60
N ASP A 45 -6.18 -4.05 -2.05
CA ASP A 45 -6.87 -3.02 -2.81
C ASP A 45 -5.99 -2.52 -3.98
N HIS A 46 -6.59 -2.42 -5.17
CA HIS A 46 -5.88 -2.03 -6.39
C HIS A 46 -5.34 -0.60 -6.33
N VAL A 47 -6.12 0.34 -5.75
CA VAL A 47 -5.72 1.75 -5.63
C VAL A 47 -4.52 1.87 -4.69
N ARG A 48 -4.48 1.06 -3.62
CA ARG A 48 -3.32 1.01 -2.73
C ARG A 48 -2.05 0.57 -3.45
N VAL A 49 -2.13 -0.43 -4.33
CA VAL A 49 -0.99 -0.87 -5.16
C VAL A 49 -0.50 0.27 -6.05
N LEU A 50 -1.41 0.99 -6.73
CA LEU A 50 -1.02 2.13 -7.58
C LEU A 50 -0.33 3.24 -6.78
N ARG A 51 -0.83 3.58 -5.58
CA ARG A 51 -0.19 4.57 -4.71
C ARG A 51 1.20 4.14 -4.27
N TRP A 52 1.37 2.88 -3.89
CA TRP A 52 2.69 2.37 -3.52
C TRP A 52 3.66 2.35 -4.70
N GLN A 53 3.20 2.03 -5.92
CA GLN A 53 4.03 2.13 -7.12
C GLN A 53 4.53 3.56 -7.33
N ALA A 54 3.64 4.56 -7.27
CA ALA A 54 4.04 5.96 -7.39
C ALA A 54 5.03 6.39 -6.29
N ARG A 55 4.82 5.94 -5.05
CA ARG A 55 5.72 6.21 -3.91
C ARG A 55 7.07 5.51 -4.04
N ALA A 56 7.11 4.32 -4.62
CA ALA A 56 8.34 3.56 -4.83
C ALA A 56 9.28 4.28 -5.80
N VAL A 57 8.75 4.95 -6.83
CA VAL A 57 9.55 5.75 -7.79
C VAL A 57 10.38 6.83 -7.07
N VAL A 58 9.86 7.38 -5.97
CA VAL A 58 10.52 8.43 -5.17
C VAL A 58 11.11 7.90 -3.86
N GLY A 59 11.20 6.57 -3.67
CA GLY A 59 11.80 5.97 -2.48
C GLY A 59 11.04 6.19 -1.17
N ARG A 60 9.73 6.48 -1.22
CA ARG A 60 8.92 6.84 -0.03
C ARG A 60 7.88 5.78 0.34
N LEU A 61 8.29 4.54 0.57
CA LEU A 61 7.37 3.45 0.92
C LEU A 61 6.94 3.42 2.40
N ASP A 62 7.72 4.01 3.30
CA ASP A 62 7.39 4.12 4.72
C ASP A 62 6.15 4.97 4.95
N ASP A 63 5.20 4.47 5.73
CA ASP A 63 4.01 5.27 6.04
C ASP A 63 4.40 6.50 6.86
N ALA A 64 3.87 7.66 6.46
CA ALA A 64 4.03 8.86 7.25
C ALA A 64 3.42 8.70 8.65
N ARG A 65 3.99 9.43 9.59
CA ARG A 65 3.44 9.55 10.95
C ARG A 65 1.98 10.00 10.84
N PRO A 66 1.04 9.32 11.52
CA PRO A 66 -0.35 9.76 11.52
C PRO A 66 -0.48 11.12 12.21
N GLY A 67 -1.29 12.00 11.63
CA GLY A 67 -1.59 13.32 12.18
C GLY A 67 -0.50 14.37 11.91
N PRO A 68 -0.83 15.65 12.10
CA PRO A 68 0.13 16.75 12.08
C PRO A 68 1.07 16.70 13.30
N GLU A 69 2.26 17.29 13.20
CA GLU A 69 3.18 17.42 14.35
C GLU A 69 2.60 18.28 15.48
N ILE A 70 1.80 19.28 15.12
CA ILE A 70 1.09 20.15 16.05
C ILE A 70 -0.38 19.75 16.05
N ALA A 71 -0.93 19.48 17.23
CA ALA A 71 -2.35 19.16 17.37
C ALA A 71 -3.22 20.34 16.87
N LEU A 72 -3.92 20.15 15.75
CA LEU A 72 -4.75 21.18 15.11
C LEU A 72 -5.83 21.80 16.01
N HIS A 73 -6.19 21.11 17.10
CA HIS A 73 -7.24 21.56 18.01
C HIS A 73 -6.79 21.78 19.45
N ALA A 74 -5.49 21.67 19.77
CA ALA A 74 -4.92 21.98 21.10
C ALA A 74 -5.82 21.62 22.30
N LEU A 75 -6.47 20.45 22.26
CA LEU A 75 -7.53 20.08 23.22
C LEU A 75 -7.00 19.66 24.60
N LEU A 76 -5.73 19.87 24.91
CA LEU A 76 -5.20 19.74 26.26
C LEU A 76 -4.14 20.82 26.53
N PRO A 77 -4.20 21.50 27.68
CA PRO A 77 -3.08 22.27 28.21
C PRO A 77 -1.91 21.37 28.62
#